data_AF-A0A3D2IC35-F1
#
_entry.id   AF-A0A3D2IC35-F1
#
_cell.length_a   1.000
_cell.length_b   1.000
_cell.length_c   1.000
_cell.angle_alpha   90.00
_cell.angle_beta   90.00
_cell.angle_gamma   90.00
#
_symmetry.space_group_name_H-M   'P 1'
#
loop_
_entity.id
_entity.type
_entity.pdbx_description
1 polymer ?
#
loop_
_entity_poly.entity_id
_entity_poly.type
_entity_poly.pdbx_seq_one_letter_code
_entity_poly.pdbx_strand_id
1 'polypeptide(L)'
;IMDYARFNYIAQPGDGVTQYYPQIGEYDKWSIKWGYQWLPDIEDPDDEDETLNEWIVANGDDPLYWFGYSNGADPRSQTEAIGDDAMKASELGLA
;
A
#
# COMPACT_ATOMS: atom_id res chain seq x y z
N ILE A 1 -5.26 1.80 -1.10
CA ILE A 1 -4.25 2.87 -1.09
C ILE A 1 -3.53 2.83 0.24
N MET A 2 -2.24 2.49 0.19
CA MET A 2 -1.38 2.50 1.38
C MET A 2 -0.64 3.84 1.44
N ASP A 3 -0.89 4.59 2.50
CA ASP A 3 -0.10 5.74 2.93
C ASP A 3 0.42 5.46 4.34
N TYR A 4 1.40 6.24 4.80
CA TYR A 4 1.90 6.14 6.16
C TYR A 4 0.78 6.49 7.16
N ALA A 5 0.20 5.48 7.82
CA ALA A 5 -0.83 5.65 8.84
C ALA A 5 -0.57 4.77 10.05
N ARG A 6 -0.67 5.34 11.26
CA ARG A 6 -0.33 4.65 12.52
C ARG A 6 -1.49 3.92 13.17
N PHE A 7 -2.72 4.37 12.93
CA PHE A 7 -3.93 3.82 13.54
C PHE A 7 -5.07 3.82 12.53
N ASN A 8 -5.95 2.82 12.60
CA ASN A 8 -7.20 2.83 11.82
C ASN A 8 -8.23 3.78 12.48
N TYR A 9 -8.02 5.08 12.31
CA TYR A 9 -8.85 6.11 12.93
C TYR A 9 -10.22 6.29 12.26
N ILE A 10 -10.44 5.67 11.09
CA ILE A 10 -11.72 5.74 10.38
C ILE A 10 -12.73 4.68 10.82
N ALA A 11 -12.30 3.68 11.60
CA ALA A 11 -13.14 2.57 12.04
C ALA A 11 -14.34 3.05 12.88
N GLN A 12 -15.56 2.67 12.49
CA GLN A 12 -16.80 3.07 13.14
C GLN A 12 -17.43 1.94 13.97
N PRO A 13 -18.29 2.26 14.97
CA PRO A 13 -19.11 1.26 15.62
C PRO A 13 -19.97 0.49 14.60
N GLY A 14 -19.79 -0.83 14.54
CA GLY A 14 -20.53 -1.71 13.62
C GLY A 14 -19.70 -2.22 12.43
N ASP A 15 -18.52 -1.66 12.17
CA ASP A 15 -17.64 -2.11 11.06
C ASP A 15 -17.01 -3.49 11.30
N GLY A 16 -17.15 -4.06 12.51
CA GLY A 16 -16.57 -5.35 12.86
C GLY A 16 -15.04 -5.34 12.90
N VAL A 17 -14.41 -4.16 12.96
CA VAL A 17 -12.96 -4.01 13.06
C VAL A 17 -12.49 -4.59 14.38
N THR A 18 -11.67 -5.64 14.30
CA THR A 18 -11.04 -6.28 15.47
C THR A 18 -9.58 -5.89 15.64
N GLN A 19 -9.02 -5.17 14.66
CA GLN A 19 -7.61 -4.84 14.56
C GLN A 19 -7.44 -3.33 14.40
N TYR A 20 -6.80 -2.69 15.37
CA TYR A 20 -6.64 -1.23 15.42
C TYR A 20 -5.19 -0.78 15.17
N TYR A 21 -4.25 -1.72 15.19
CA TYR A 21 -2.84 -1.50 14.92
C TYR A 21 -2.51 -1.90 13.47
N PRO A 22 -1.49 -1.28 12.85
CA PRO A 22 -1.05 -1.66 11.51
C PRO A 22 -0.73 -3.15 11.43
N GLN A 23 -1.10 -3.77 10.32
CA GLN A 23 -0.82 -5.18 10.01
C GLN A 23 -0.20 -5.28 8.62
N ILE A 24 0.36 -6.45 8.34
CA ILE A 24 0.84 -6.79 7.00
C ILE A 24 -0.37 -6.92 6.05
N GLY A 25 -0.52 -5.94 5.17
CA GLY A 25 -1.54 -5.87 4.13
C GLY A 25 -1.08 -6.46 2.79
N GLU A 26 -1.89 -6.27 1.76
CA GLU A 26 -1.67 -6.74 0.39
C GLU A 26 -0.39 -6.14 -0.21
N TYR A 27 -0.21 -4.82 -0.08
CA TYR A 27 0.99 -4.14 -0.57
C TYR A 27 2.26 -4.58 0.16
N ASP A 28 2.21 -4.83 1.47
CA ASP A 28 3.37 -5.33 2.23
C ASP A 28 3.82 -6.70 1.70
N LYS A 29 2.86 -7.62 1.50
CA LYS A 29 3.15 -8.95 0.94
C LYS A 29 3.69 -8.84 -0.49
N TRP A 30 3.12 -7.95 -1.28
CA TRP A 30 3.56 -7.73 -2.66
C TRP A 30 4.96 -7.12 -2.74
N SER A 31 5.26 -6.10 -1.93
CA SER A 31 6.59 -5.48 -1.89
C SER A 31 7.66 -6.44 -1.37
N ILE A 32 7.33 -7.29 -0.39
CA ILE A 32 8.23 -8.37 0.06
C ILE A 32 8.46 -9.36 -1.09
N LYS A 33 7.41 -9.78 -1.80
CA LYS A 33 7.56 -10.65 -2.97
C LYS A 33 8.45 -10.00 -4.02
N TRP A 34 8.15 -8.77 -4.42
CA TRP A 34 8.89 -8.08 -5.46
C TRP A 34 10.37 -7.90 -5.11
N GLY A 35 10.69 -7.53 -3.86
CA GLY A 35 12.07 -7.26 -3.44
C GLY A 35 12.88 -8.47 -2.99
N TYR A 36 12.25 -9.62 -2.69
CA TYR A 36 12.93 -10.77 -2.07
C TYR A 36 12.57 -12.14 -2.64
N GLN A 37 11.68 -12.23 -3.63
CA GLN A 37 11.36 -13.50 -4.26
C GLN A 37 12.58 -14.01 -5.02
N TRP A 38 13.08 -15.18 -4.63
CA TRP A 38 14.18 -15.83 -5.34
C TRP A 38 13.71 -16.37 -6.70
N LEU A 39 14.47 -16.06 -7.75
CA LEU A 39 14.29 -16.50 -9.13
C LEU A 39 15.43 -17.44 -9.51
N PRO A 40 15.27 -18.78 -9.33
CA PRO A 40 16.38 -19.74 -9.45
C PRO A 40 16.90 -19.93 -10.88
N ASP A 41 16.11 -19.57 -11.88
CA ASP A 41 16.44 -19.73 -13.31
C ASP A 41 17.18 -18.51 -13.89
N ILE A 42 17.41 -17.47 -13.07
CA ILE A 42 18.10 -16.25 -13.47
C ILE A 42 19.50 -16.25 -12.82
N GLU A 43 20.54 -16.19 -13.66
CA GLU A 43 21.94 -16.20 -13.20
C GLU A 43 22.56 -14.81 -13.15
N ASP A 44 22.16 -13.90 -14.05
CA ASP A 44 22.60 -12.50 -14.09
C ASP A 44 21.55 -11.59 -13.42
N PRO A 45 21.93 -10.72 -12.46
CA PRO A 45 21.00 -9.81 -11.82
C PRO A 45 20.21 -8.91 -12.78
N ASP A 46 20.81 -8.47 -13.89
CA ASP A 46 20.14 -7.57 -14.84
C ASP A 46 18.99 -8.27 -15.59
N ASP A 47 19.01 -9.61 -15.66
CA ASP A 47 17.95 -10.39 -16.31
C ASP A 47 16.67 -10.50 -15.45
N GLU A 48 16.72 -10.11 -14.16
CA GLU A 48 15.52 -10.09 -13.29
C GLU A 48 14.54 -8.97 -13.66
N ASP A 49 15.04 -7.88 -14.29
CA ASP A 49 14.28 -6.65 -14.56
C ASP A 49 12.99 -6.90 -15.37
N GLU A 50 13.03 -7.79 -16.36
CA GLU A 50 11.85 -8.10 -17.19
C GLU A 50 10.75 -8.74 -16.34
N THR A 51 11.10 -9.74 -15.54
CA THR A 51 10.15 -10.44 -14.64
C THR A 51 9.60 -9.50 -13.58
N LEU A 52 10.46 -8.68 -12.97
CA LEU A 52 10.06 -7.71 -11.95
C LEU A 52 9.13 -6.64 -12.53
N ASN A 53 9.39 -6.17 -13.75
CA ASN A 53 8.53 -5.23 -14.45
C ASN A 53 7.16 -5.84 -14.80
N GLU A 54 7.11 -7.09 -15.27
CA GLU A 54 5.84 -7.79 -15.52
C GLU A 54 4.96 -7.85 -14.27
N TRP A 55 5.54 -8.11 -13.09
CA TRP A 55 4.79 -8.12 -11.84
C TRP A 55 4.23 -6.74 -11.46
N ILE A 56 4.97 -5.67 -11.77
CA ILE A 56 4.50 -4.29 -11.55
C ILE A 56 3.34 -3.98 -12.49
N VAL A 57 3.49 -4.26 -13.78
CA VAL A 57 2.46 -3.99 -14.79
C VAL A 57 1.17 -4.77 -14.50
N ALA A 58 1.28 -6.04 -14.09
CA ALA A 58 0.13 -6.87 -13.75
C ALA A 58 -0.72 -6.29 -12.62
N ASN A 59 -0.13 -5.51 -11.72
CA ASN A 59 -0.79 -4.91 -10.56
C ASN A 59 -1.01 -3.39 -10.70
N GLY A 60 -0.53 -2.76 -11.79
CA GLY A 60 -0.43 -1.31 -11.90
C GLY A 60 -1.75 -0.56 -11.90
N ASP A 61 -2.85 -1.22 -12.31
CA ASP A 61 -4.19 -0.65 -12.34
C ASP A 61 -4.98 -0.86 -11.02
N ASP A 62 -4.44 -1.64 -10.08
CA ASP A 62 -5.12 -1.94 -8.82
C ASP A 62 -4.62 -1.00 -7.69
N PRO A 63 -5.50 -0.15 -7.13
CA PRO A 63 -5.14 0.82 -6.08
C PRO A 63 -4.74 0.17 -4.74
N LEU A 64 -4.89 -1.14 -4.57
CA LEU A 64 -4.34 -1.89 -3.43
C LEU A 64 -2.81 -2.03 -3.51
N TYR A 65 -2.25 -2.03 -4.73
CA TYR A 65 -0.80 -2.13 -4.95
C TYR A 65 -0.14 -0.77 -5.16
N TRP A 66 -0.88 0.32 -4.95
CA TRP A 66 -0.35 1.67 -5.02
C TRP A 66 0.15 2.15 -3.66
N PHE A 67 1.36 2.69 -3.64
CA PHE A 67 1.98 3.33 -2.49
C PHE A 67 2.36 4.77 -2.80
N GLY A 68 1.88 5.69 -1.97
CA GLY A 68 2.18 7.11 -2.05
C GLY A 68 3.38 7.48 -1.19
N TYR A 69 4.33 8.27 -1.72
CA TYR A 69 5.41 8.83 -0.92
C TYR A 69 5.08 10.28 -0.53
N SER A 70 4.84 10.53 0.76
CA SER A 70 4.48 11.85 1.31
C SER A 70 5.67 12.84 1.35
N ASN A 71 6.25 13.16 0.19
CA ASN A 71 7.24 14.24 0.03
C ASN A 71 6.62 15.58 -0.39
N GLY A 72 5.29 15.64 -0.48
CA GLY A 72 4.53 16.84 -0.88
C GLY A 72 4.44 17.08 -2.39
N ALA A 73 4.99 16.21 -3.23
CA ALA A 73 4.87 16.34 -4.69
C ALA A 73 3.51 15.85 -5.21
N ASP A 74 2.98 14.75 -4.65
CA ASP A 74 1.65 14.24 -4.97
C ASP A 74 0.67 14.66 -3.87
N PRO A 75 -0.33 15.52 -4.15
CA PRO A 75 -1.32 15.91 -3.16
C PRO A 75 -2.17 14.74 -2.66
N ARG A 76 -2.20 13.61 -3.37
CA ARG A 76 -2.89 12.38 -2.95
C ARG A 76 -2.12 11.59 -1.89
N SER A 77 -0.83 11.88 -1.69
CA SER A 77 0.04 11.21 -0.72
C SER A 77 0.29 12.13 0.48
N GLN A 78 -0.58 12.03 1.47
CA GLN A 78 -0.51 12.84 2.68
C GLN A 78 -0.34 11.94 3.89
N THR A 79 0.60 12.29 4.76
CA THR A 79 0.85 11.55 6.00
C THR A 79 -0.44 11.39 6.80
N GLU A 80 -0.71 10.16 7.24
CA GLU A 80 -1.92 9.73 7.97
C GLU A 80 -3.24 9.82 7.16
N ALA A 81 -3.23 10.02 5.84
CA ALA A 81 -4.46 9.95 5.05
C ALA A 81 -4.82 8.48 4.75
N ILE A 82 -5.89 7.97 5.38
CA ILE A 82 -6.39 6.61 5.12
C ILE A 82 -7.52 6.66 4.10
N GLY A 83 -7.42 5.84 3.06
CA GLY A 83 -8.44 5.70 2.02
C GLY A 83 -8.17 6.53 0.76
N ASP A 84 -9.15 6.59 -0.13
CA ASP A 84 -9.10 7.33 -1.39
C ASP A 84 -9.64 8.77 -1.27
N ASP A 85 -10.31 9.08 -0.16
CA ASP A 85 -10.84 10.40 0.16
C ASP A 85 -10.43 10.80 1.58
N ALA A 86 -9.38 11.63 1.65
CA ALA A 86 -8.86 12.15 2.92
C ALA A 86 -9.87 13.02 3.69
N MET A 87 -10.79 13.70 2.99
CA MET A 87 -11.80 14.54 3.65
C MET A 87 -12.83 13.69 4.36
N LYS A 88 -13.33 12.66 3.67
CA LYS A 88 -14.26 11.68 4.26
C LYS A 88 -13.61 10.92 5.41
N ALA A 89 -12.36 10.48 5.25
CA ALA A 89 -11.61 9.82 6.31
C ALA A 89 -11.48 10.71 7.55
N SER A 90 -11.13 11.98 7.35
CA SER A 90 -11.02 12.96 8.44
C SER A 90 -12.35 13.17 9.16
N GLU A 91 -13.47 13.22 8.44
CA GLU A 91 -14.81 13.33 9.03
C GLU A 91 -15.14 12.11 9.91
N LEU A 92 -14.84 10.89 9.44
CA LEU A 92 -15.02 9.66 10.22
C LEU A 92 -14.15 9.62 11.49
N GLY A 93 -12.96 10.23 11.44
CA GLY A 93 -12.05 10.32 12.58
C GLY A 93 -12.46 11.30 13.69
N LEU A 94 -13.44 12.17 13.43
CA LEU A 94 -13.96 13.11 14.44
C LEU A 94 -15.08 12.51 15.30
N ALA A 95 -15.64 11.37 14.89
CA ALA A 95 -16.83 10.76 15.50
C ALA A 95 -16.58 10.18 16.90
#